data_AF-A0A3N5VPE3-F1
#
_entry.id   AF-A0A3N5VPE3-F1
#
_cell.length_a   1.000
_cell.length_b   1.000
_cell.length_c   1.000
_cell.angle_alpha   90.00
_cell.angle_beta   90.00
_cell.angle_gamma   90.00
#
_symmetry.space_group_name_H-M   'P 1'
#
loop_
_entity.id
_entity.type
_entity.pdbx_description
1 polymer ?
#
loop_
_entity_poly.entity_id
_entity_poly.type
_entity_poly.pdbx_seq_one_letter_code
_entity_poly.pdbx_strand_id
1 'polypeptide(L)'
;MANIKSQIKRNRQNETHRLRNRNMRGAARTAVAQARAALEANEPETKEAILKAISALDKAAEKGVIHKNNAARRKGRLMKKLALVGSGTSAEPKTSKAKKASK
;
A
#
# COMPACT_ATOMS: atom_id res chain seq x y z
N MET A 1 -8.02 4.54 -33.38
CA MET A 1 -6.74 4.57 -34.12
C MET A 1 -6.13 5.94 -34.01
N ALA A 2 -4.80 6.04 -33.84
CA ALA A 2 -4.10 7.31 -33.90
C ALA A 2 -3.65 7.53 -35.33
N ASN A 3 -4.11 8.61 -35.97
CA ASN A 3 -3.82 8.86 -37.39
C ASN A 3 -2.54 9.69 -37.58
N ILE A 4 -2.10 10.40 -36.53
CA ILE A 4 -0.88 11.22 -36.56
C ILE A 4 0.33 10.36 -36.13
N LYS A 5 1.43 10.41 -36.89
CA LYS A 5 2.67 9.64 -36.62
C LYS A 5 3.18 9.81 -35.18
N SER A 6 3.14 11.03 -34.64
CA SER A 6 3.53 11.33 -33.25
C SER A 6 2.65 10.61 -32.23
N GLN A 7 1.34 10.51 -32.47
CA GLN A 7 0.39 9.82 -31.61
C GLN A 7 0.59 8.30 -31.66
N ILE A 8 0.85 7.72 -32.84
CA ILE A 8 1.17 6.29 -32.98
C ILE A 8 2.41 5.94 -32.12
N LYS A 9 3.44 6.79 -32.17
CA LYS A 9 4.65 6.63 -31.33
C LYS A 9 4.31 6.71 -29.84
N ARG A 10 3.49 7.68 -29.42
CA ARG A 10 3.05 7.82 -28.02
C ARG A 10 2.26 6.61 -27.54
N ASN A 11 1.37 6.05 -28.36
CA ASN A 11 0.60 4.85 -28.00
C ASN A 11 1.52 3.65 -27.72
N ARG A 12 2.51 3.41 -28.58
CA ARG A 12 3.51 2.35 -28.38
C ARG A 12 4.30 2.54 -27.08
N GLN A 13 4.74 3.77 -26.80
CA GLN A 13 5.44 4.09 -25.55
C GLN A 13 4.54 3.88 -24.34
N ASN A 14 3.29 4.34 -24.40
CA ASN A 14 2.32 4.21 -23.33
C ASN A 14 2.03 2.74 -22.98
N GLU A 15 1.93 1.85 -23.97
CA GLU A 15 1.73 0.43 -23.72
C GLU A 15 2.90 -0.20 -22.95
N THR A 16 4.14 0.07 -23.38
CA THR A 16 5.33 -0.43 -22.68
C THR A 16 5.44 0.13 -21.26
N HIS A 17 5.10 1.40 -21.06
CA HIS A 17 5.08 2.04 -19.75
C HIS A 17 3.98 1.45 -18.86
N ARG A 18 2.79 1.21 -19.44
CA ARG A 18 1.64 0.62 -18.74
C ARG A 18 1.98 -0.77 -18.21
N LEU A 19 2.60 -1.62 -19.03
CA LEU A 19 2.97 -2.99 -18.62
C LEU A 19 4.01 -2.98 -17.49
N ARG A 20 5.07 -2.18 -17.60
CA ARG A 20 6.08 -2.02 -16.54
C ARG A 20 5.46 -1.51 -15.24
N ASN A 21 4.65 -0.46 -15.33
CA ASN A 21 3.99 0.15 -14.18
C ASN A 21 2.98 -0.79 -13.52
N ARG A 22 2.26 -1.60 -14.31
CA ARG A 22 1.33 -2.61 -13.80
C ARG A 22 2.04 -3.62 -12.91
N ASN A 23 3.17 -4.15 -13.36
CA ASN A 23 3.93 -5.16 -12.61
C ASN A 23 4.48 -4.57 -11.31
N MET A 24 5.10 -3.38 -11.37
CA MET A 24 5.67 -2.72 -10.18
C MET A 24 4.59 -2.32 -9.16
N ARG A 25 3.47 -1.78 -9.65
CA ARG A 25 2.33 -1.43 -8.79
C ARG A 25 1.71 -2.68 -8.17
N GLY A 26 1.60 -3.76 -8.94
CA GLY A 26 1.09 -5.06 -8.50
C GLY A 26 1.96 -5.63 -7.38
N ALA A 27 3.26 -5.75 -7.60
CA ALA A 27 4.22 -6.23 -6.60
C ALA A 27 4.15 -5.43 -5.29
N ALA A 28 4.14 -4.08 -5.37
CA ALA A 28 4.01 -3.24 -4.19
C ALA A 28 2.66 -3.43 -3.47
N ARG A 29 1.56 -3.65 -4.20
CA ARG A 29 0.25 -3.93 -3.60
C ARG A 29 0.23 -5.29 -2.90
N THR A 30 0.81 -6.32 -3.51
CA THR A 30 0.90 -7.67 -2.95
C THR A 30 1.74 -7.68 -1.69
N ALA A 31 2.91 -7.04 -1.70
CA ALA A 31 3.77 -6.95 -0.51
C ALA A 31 3.07 -6.25 0.67
N VAL A 32 2.31 -5.18 0.39
CA VAL A 32 1.50 -4.50 1.42
C VAL A 32 0.35 -5.38 1.92
N ALA A 33 -0.26 -6.21 1.07
CA ALA A 33 -1.30 -7.14 1.48
C ALA A 33 -0.74 -8.25 2.37
N GLN A 34 0.40 -8.83 2.01
CA GLN A 34 1.12 -9.82 2.82
C GLN A 34 1.51 -9.26 4.19
N ALA A 35 2.07 -8.05 4.23
CA ALA A 35 2.41 -7.39 5.50
C ALA A 35 1.17 -7.16 6.40
N ARG A 36 0.00 -6.89 5.82
CA ARG A 36 -1.24 -6.77 6.59
C ARG A 36 -1.75 -8.10 7.12
N ALA A 37 -1.70 -9.15 6.29
CA ALA A 37 -2.09 -10.48 6.71
C ALA A 37 -1.19 -10.99 7.86
N ALA A 38 0.12 -10.78 7.76
CA ALA A 38 1.06 -11.14 8.83
C ALA A 38 0.78 -10.38 10.14
N LEU A 39 0.46 -9.08 10.05
CA LEU A 39 0.03 -8.28 11.21
C LEU A 39 -1.25 -8.77 11.86
N GLU A 40 -2.20 -9.33 11.09
CA GLU A 40 -3.45 -9.88 11.62
C GLU A 40 -3.25 -11.26 12.24
N ALA A 41 -2.33 -12.06 11.69
CA ALA A 41 -1.99 -13.38 12.20
C ALA A 41 -1.01 -13.38 13.39
N ASN A 42 -0.44 -12.23 13.76
CA ASN A 42 0.59 -12.08 14.81
C ASN A 42 1.82 -13.00 14.63
N GLU A 43 2.20 -13.26 13.37
CA GLU A 43 3.33 -14.13 13.04
C GLU A 43 4.67 -13.47 13.41
N PRO A 44 5.70 -14.25 13.83
CA PRO A 44 7.03 -13.71 14.13
C PRO A 44 7.70 -13.07 12.90
N GLU A 45 7.34 -13.53 11.69
CA GLU A 45 7.87 -13.02 10.41
C GLU A 45 7.30 -11.65 9.99
N THR A 46 6.39 -11.08 10.78
CA THR A 46 5.70 -9.81 10.46
C THR A 46 6.68 -8.67 10.18
N LYS A 47 7.81 -8.61 10.89
CA LYS A 47 8.83 -7.56 10.69
C LYS A 47 9.47 -7.67 9.30
N GLU A 48 9.80 -8.86 8.85
CA GLU A 48 10.40 -9.07 7.52
C GLU A 48 9.43 -8.74 6.39
N ALA A 49 8.17 -9.16 6.53
CA ALA A 49 7.13 -8.85 5.56
C ALA A 49 6.93 -7.33 5.41
N ILE A 50 6.98 -6.59 6.53
CA ILE A 50 6.89 -5.13 6.54
C ILE A 50 8.11 -4.49 5.87
N LEU A 51 9.34 -4.94 6.16
CA LEU A 51 10.55 -4.43 5.50
C LEU A 51 10.51 -4.65 3.99
N LYS A 52 10.08 -5.84 3.54
CA LYS A 52 9.86 -6.14 2.12
C LYS A 52 8.83 -5.19 1.49
N ALA A 53 7.72 -4.92 2.19
CA ALA A 53 6.69 -3.99 1.72
C ALA A 53 7.20 -2.54 1.61
N ILE A 54 8.00 -2.07 2.56
CA ILE A 54 8.63 -0.74 2.52
C ILE A 54 9.56 -0.63 1.32
N SER A 55 10.47 -1.59 1.15
CA SER A 55 11.42 -1.60 0.04
C SER A 55 10.69 -1.58 -1.32
N ALA A 56 9.63 -2.38 -1.46
CA ALA A 56 8.82 -2.41 -2.67
C ALA A 56 8.10 -1.08 -2.95
N LEU A 57 7.58 -0.42 -1.91
CA LEU A 57 6.93 0.90 -2.04
C LEU A 57 7.94 1.98 -2.44
N ASP A 58 9.12 1.98 -1.85
CA ASP A 58 10.14 3.00 -2.13
C ASP A 58 10.71 2.85 -3.54
N LYS A 59 11.00 1.61 -3.98
CA LYS A 59 11.39 1.33 -5.37
C LYS A 59 10.31 1.74 -6.37
N ALA A 60 9.03 1.56 -6.03
CA ALA A 60 7.93 2.00 -6.89
C ALA A 60 7.79 3.53 -6.93
N ALA A 61 8.16 4.23 -5.85
CA ALA A 61 8.14 5.69 -5.78
C ALA A 61 9.31 6.31 -6.55
N GLU A 62 10.51 5.76 -6.40
CA GLU A 62 11.72 6.17 -7.11
C GLU A 62 11.54 6.06 -8.63
N LYS A 63 10.91 4.98 -9.09
CA LYS A 63 10.58 4.77 -10.52
C LYS A 63 9.37 5.59 -11.01
N GLY A 64 8.78 6.44 -10.16
CA GLY A 64 7.65 7.29 -10.51
C GLY A 64 6.32 6.56 -10.73
N VAL A 65 6.22 5.27 -10.39
CA VAL A 65 5.01 4.46 -10.58
C VAL A 65 3.93 4.82 -9.56
N ILE A 66 4.36 5.20 -8.34
CA ILE A 66 3.51 5.77 -7.29
C ILE A 66 4.10 7.09 -6.82
N HIS A 67 3.25 8.05 -6.45
CA HIS A 67 3.72 9.31 -5.91
C HIS A 67 4.39 9.10 -4.54
N LYS A 68 5.45 9.86 -4.23
CA LYS A 68 6.18 9.83 -2.95
C LYS A 68 5.27 9.89 -1.72
N ASN A 69 4.27 10.78 -1.74
CA ASN A 69 3.29 10.90 -0.66
C ASN A 69 2.38 9.67 -0.53
N ASN A 70 2.09 8.96 -1.62
CA ASN A 70 1.32 7.71 -1.56
C ASN A 70 2.14 6.61 -0.89
N ALA A 71 3.42 6.48 -1.25
CA ALA A 71 4.35 5.57 -0.59
C ALA A 71 4.48 5.91 0.90
N ALA A 72 4.74 7.17 1.25
CA ALA A 72 4.85 7.64 2.63
C ALA A 72 3.59 7.35 3.46
N ARG A 73 2.39 7.63 2.91
CA ARG A 73 1.11 7.30 3.59
C ARG A 73 0.98 5.81 3.86
N ARG A 74 1.35 4.94 2.92
CA ARG A 74 1.27 3.48 3.09
C ARG A 74 2.27 2.99 4.13
N LYS A 75 3.51 3.49 4.09
CA LYS A 75 4.55 3.19 5.10
C LYS A 75 4.09 3.59 6.51
N GLY A 76 3.61 4.83 6.68
CA GLY A 76 3.13 5.32 7.96
C GLY A 76 1.96 4.50 8.53
N ARG A 77 1.02 4.07 7.68
CA ARG A 77 -0.09 3.20 8.11
C ARG A 77 0.37 1.82 8.57
N LEU A 78 1.33 1.20 7.88
CA LEU A 78 1.88 -0.10 8.30
C LEU A 78 2.63 0.03 9.63
N MET A 79 3.48 1.05 9.76
CA MET A 79 4.23 1.29 10.99
C MET A 79 3.34 1.61 12.17
N LYS A 80 2.28 2.41 11.98
CA LYS A 80 1.32 2.70 13.04
C LYS A 80 0.60 1.44 13.52
N LYS A 81 0.26 0.52 12.61
CA LYS A 81 -0.33 -0.78 12.98
C LYS A 81 0.65 -1.67 13.74
N LEU A 82 1.90 -1.75 13.29
CA LEU A 82 2.94 -2.51 13.98
C LEU A 82 3.17 -1.96 15.39
N ALA A 83 3.23 -0.64 15.56
CA ALA A 83 3.39 -0.01 16.86
C ALA A 83 2.22 -0.34 17.79
N LEU A 84 0.98 -0.32 17.28
CA LEU A 84 -0.21 -0.68 18.06
C LEU A 84 -0.18 -2.15 18.55
N VAL A 85 0.34 -3.07 17.74
CA VAL A 85 0.47 -4.48 18.12
C VAL A 85 1.64 -4.70 19.10
N GLY A 86 2.74 -3.97 18.93
CA GLY A 86 3.93 -4.06 19.80
C GLY A 86 3.79 -3.36 21.14
N SER A 87 2.98 -2.29 21.22
CA SER A 87 2.52 -1.74 22.49
C SER A 87 1.40 -2.63 23.00
N GLY A 88 1.68 -3.49 23.98
CA GLY A 88 0.68 -4.33 24.66
C GLY A 88 -0.35 -3.52 25.45
N THR A 89 -1.03 -2.56 24.82
CA THR A 89 -2.19 -1.89 25.36
C THR A 89 -3.41 -2.72 25.02
N SER A 90 -3.95 -3.37 26.05
CA SER A 90 -5.36 -3.69 26.22
C SER A 90 -6.22 -2.44 25.97
N ALA A 91 -6.38 -2.04 24.71
CA ALA A 91 -7.37 -1.06 24.33
C ALA A 91 -8.71 -1.79 24.23
N GLU A 92 -9.46 -1.79 25.34
CA GLU A 92 -10.85 -2.21 25.40
C GLU A 92 -11.65 -1.71 24.19
N PRO A 93 -12.57 -2.53 23.65
CA PRO A 93 -13.49 -2.07 22.63
C PRO A 93 -14.36 -0.97 23.24
N LYS A 94 -14.24 0.27 22.76
CA LYS A 94 -15.24 1.31 23.02
C LYS A 94 -16.52 0.98 22.27
N THR A 95 -17.28 -0.01 22.75
CA THR A 95 -18.68 -0.19 22.39
C THR A 95 -19.58 0.50 23.42
N SER A 96 -20.64 1.14 22.91
CA SER A 96 -21.81 1.72 23.60
C SER A 96 -21.72 3.14 24.21
N LYS A 97 -22.09 4.14 23.41
CA LYS A 97 -23.19 5.05 23.76
C LYS A 97 -24.18 4.98 22.61
N ALA A 98 -25.14 4.05 22.69
CA ALA A 98 -26.48 4.32 23.17
C ALA A 98 -27.26 5.24 22.21
N LYS A 99 -28.10 4.58 21.40
CA LYS A 99 -29.37 5.06 20.88
C LYS A 99 -29.97 6.11 21.82
N LYS A 100 -30.10 7.37 21.38
CA LYS A 100 -30.98 8.34 22.03
C LYS A 100 -32.08 8.71 21.05
N ALA A 101 -33.20 8.01 21.19
CA ALA A 101 -34.50 8.50 20.78
C ALA A 101 -34.94 9.64 21.71
N SER A 102 -35.91 10.45 21.24
CA SER A 102 -36.59 11.61 21.88
C SER A 102 -35.83 12.95 21.86
N LYS A 103 -36.14 13.82 20.89
CA LYS A 103 -37.30 14.73 20.88
C LYS A 103 -37.64 15.08 19.43
#